data_AF-A0A920PV31-F1
#
_entry.id   AF-A0A920PV31-F1
#
_cell.length_a   1.000
_cell.length_b   1.000
_cell.length_c   1.000
_cell.angle_alpha   90.00
_cell.angle_beta   90.00
_cell.angle_gamma   90.00
#
_symmetry.space_group_name_H-M   'P 1'
#
loop_
_entity.id
_entity.type
_entity.pdbx_description
1 polymer ?
#
loop_
_entity_poly.entity_id
_entity_poly.type
_entity_poly.pdbx_seq_one_letter_code
_entity_poly.pdbx_strand_id
1 'polypeptide(L)' 'MRSKTLEFTPMAMISRSIVGVRNNKLIITLPGSTKAVRECLDVVMPVIPHSLELLHRESVNDHPV' A
#
# COMPACT_ATOMS: atom_id res chain seq x y z
N MET A 1 -1.38 1.62 -5.71
CA MET A 1 -0.50 0.55 -6.27
C MET A 1 -0.84 0.24 -7.73
N ARG A 2 -2.03 -0.30 -8.06
CA ARG A 2 -2.40 -0.72 -9.43
C ARG A 2 -2.12 0.31 -10.55
N SER A 3 -2.52 1.57 -10.34
CA SER A 3 -2.29 2.63 -11.33
C SER A 3 -0.80 2.86 -11.63
N LYS A 4 0.07 2.85 -10.61
CA LYS A 4 1.51 3.05 -10.79
C LYS A 4 2.21 1.82 -11.36
N THR A 5 1.77 0.62 -10.99
CA THR A 5 2.43 -0.60 -11.48
C THR A 5 2.04 -0.98 -12.90
N LEU A 6 0.97 -0.39 -13.45
CA LEU A 6 0.66 -0.45 -14.89
C LEU A 6 1.77 0.13 -15.76
N GLU A 7 2.54 1.09 -15.24
CA GLU A 7 3.71 1.68 -15.94
C GLU A 7 4.83 0.63 -16.13
N PHE A 8 4.91 -0.38 -15.25
CA PHE A 8 5.92 -1.45 -15.33
C PHE A 8 5.44 -2.68 -16.10
N THR A 9 4.14 -3.00 -16.03
CA THR A 9 3.59 -4.17 -16.72
C THR A 9 2.08 -4.05 -16.98
N PRO A 10 1.60 -4.41 -18.19
CA PRO A 10 0.17 -4.44 -18.48
C PRO A 10 -0.59 -5.46 -17.60
N MET A 11 0.10 -6.48 -17.07
CA MET A 11 -0.51 -7.49 -16.19
C MET A 11 -1.02 -6.90 -14.86
N ALA A 12 -0.54 -5.72 -14.46
CA ALA A 12 -1.04 -5.03 -13.28
C ALA A 12 -2.55 -4.72 -13.37
N MET A 13 -3.09 -4.59 -14.59
CA MET A 13 -4.52 -4.36 -14.87
C MET A 13 -5.41 -5.37 -14.14
N ILE A 14 -5.07 -6.66 -14.19
CA ILE A 14 -5.88 -7.75 -13.65
C ILE A 14 -5.51 -8.11 -12.21
N SER A 15 -4.56 -7.39 -11.60
CA SER A 15 -4.21 -7.61 -10.19
C SER A 15 -5.44 -7.44 -9.32
N ARG A 16 -5.57 -8.27 -8.28
CA ARG A 16 -6.62 -8.18 -7.24
C ARG A 16 -6.03 -7.85 -5.86
N SER A 17 -4.83 -7.26 -5.82
CA SER A 17 -4.19 -6.84 -4.57
C SER A 17 -5.08 -5.85 -3.80
N ILE A 18 -5.14 -6.05 -2.49
CA ILE A 18 -5.86 -5.22 -1.53
C ILE A 18 -4.92 -4.81 -0.38
N VAL A 19 -5.24 -3.70 0.27
CA VAL A 19 -4.59 -3.27 1.51
C VAL A 19 -5.68 -3.11 2.55
N GLY A 20 -5.40 -3.54 3.77
CA GLY A 20 -6.36 -3.49 4.86
C GLY A 20 -5.69 -3.35 6.21
N VAL A 21 -6.52 -3.18 7.23
CA VAL A 21 -6.10 -3.00 8.60
C VAL A 21 -6.77 -4.06 9.46
N ARG A 22 -6.02 -4.66 10.38
CA ARG A 22 -6.59 -5.54 11.40
C ARG A 22 -5.99 -5.19 12.75
N ASN A 23 -6.84 -4.82 13.70
CA ASN A 23 -6.43 -4.20 14.96
C ASN A 23 -5.53 -2.99 14.66
N ASN A 24 -4.32 -2.96 15.19
CA ASN A 24 -3.33 -1.92 14.95
C ASN A 24 -2.21 -2.37 14.00
N LYS A 25 -2.58 -3.04 12.90
CA LYS A 25 -1.63 -3.58 11.91
C LYS A 25 -2.11 -3.30 10.50
N LEU A 26 -1.21 -2.76 9.69
CA LEU A 26 -1.39 -2.62 8.24
C LEU A 26 -1.00 -3.91 7.53
N ILE A 27 -1.87 -4.42 6.66
CA ILE A 27 -1.66 -5.63 5.88
C ILE A 27 -1.67 -5.24 4.40
N ILE A 28 -0.54 -5.45 3.72
CA ILE A 28 -0.36 -5.14 2.30
C ILE A 28 -0.13 -6.44 1.55
N THR A 29 -1.01 -6.76 0.58
CA THR A 29 -0.76 -7.89 -0.33
C THR A 29 0.21 -7.48 -1.43
N LEU A 30 1.25 -8.28 -1.65
CA LEU A 30 2.25 -8.06 -2.70
C LEU A 30 2.24 -9.21 -3.72
N PRO A 31 2.76 -8.99 -4.94
CA PRO A 31 2.89 -10.05 -5.95
C PRO A 31 3.89 -11.14 -5.55
N GLY A 32 3.86 -12.29 -6.24
CA GLY A 32 4.77 -13.41 -5.95
C GLY A 32 6.21 -13.25 -6.46
N SER A 33 6.46 -12.35 -7.42
CA SER A 33 7.80 -12.12 -7.98
C SER A 33 8.57 -11.09 -7.17
N THR A 34 9.84 -11.37 -6.85
CA THR A 34 10.71 -10.45 -6.10
C THR A 34 10.92 -9.11 -6.81
N LYS A 35 10.93 -9.09 -8.15
CA LYS A 35 10.99 -7.84 -8.93
C LYS A 35 9.75 -6.99 -8.67
N ALA A 36 8.57 -7.57 -8.83
CA ALA A 36 7.30 -6.89 -8.65
C ALA A 36 7.07 -6.45 -7.19
N VAL A 37 7.58 -7.21 -6.22
CA VAL A 37 7.59 -6.81 -4.81
C VAL A 37 8.34 -5.49 -4.62
N ARG A 38 9.54 -5.35 -5.18
CA ARG A 38 10.33 -4.11 -5.07
C ARG A 38 9.60 -2.93 -5.71
N GLU A 39 9.13 -3.10 -6.95
CA GLU A 39 8.37 -2.07 -7.67
C GLU A 39 7.12 -1.63 -6.90
N CYS A 40 6.37 -2.57 -6.32
CA CYS A 40 5.20 -2.27 -5.50
C CYS A 40 5.58 -1.56 -4.19
N LEU A 41 6.65 -1.99 -3.53
CA LEU A 41 7.12 -1.39 -2.28
C LEU A 41 7.61 0.04 -2.51
N ASP A 42 8.36 0.31 -3.57
CA ASP A 42 8.83 1.66 -3.90
C ASP A 42 7.67 2.64 -4.07
N VAL A 43 6.54 2.17 -4.63
CA VAL A 43 5.32 2.97 -4.80
C VAL A 43 4.65 3.30 -3.46
N VAL A 44 4.64 2.39 -2.48
CA VAL A 44 3.89 2.57 -1.22
C VAL A 44 4.74 3.01 -0.05
N MET A 45 6.06 2.81 -0.09
CA MET A 45 6.96 3.12 1.02
C MET A 45 6.84 4.56 1.53
N PRO A 46 6.71 5.59 0.67
CA PRO A 46 6.58 6.97 1.14
C PRO A 46 5.35 7.25 2.00
N VAL A 47 4.27 6.47 1.85
CA VAL A 47 3.00 6.68 2.57
C VAL A 47 2.83 5.78 3.80
N ILE A 48 3.67 4.75 3.95
CA ILE A 48 3.59 3.80 5.07
C ILE A 48 3.78 4.49 6.43
N PRO A 49 4.79 5.37 6.65
CA PRO A 49 5.00 5.98 7.97
C PRO A 49 3.78 6.75 8.48
N HIS A 50 3.19 7.60 7.64
CA HIS A 50 1.97 8.33 7.99
C HIS A 50 0.78 7.40 8.22
N SER A 51 0.64 6.36 7.40
CA SER A 51 -0.41 5.35 7.59
C SER A 51 -0.29 4.64 8.94
N LEU A 52 0.94 4.32 9.38
CA LEU A 52 1.18 3.71 10.68
C LEU A 52 0.89 4.70 11.83
N GLU A 53 1.29 5.96 11.70
CA GLU A 53 0.97 7.00 12.68
C GLU A 53 -0.54 7.11 12.91
N LEU A 54 -1.33 7.12 11.83
CA LEU A 54 -2.79 7.15 11.90
C LEU A 54 -3.38 5.92 12.59
N LEU A 55 -2.80 4.73 12.39
CA LEU A 55 -3.25 3.50 13.04
C LEU A 55 -2.99 3.49 14.54
N HIS A 56 -1.92 4.16 14.98
CA HIS A 56 -1.57 4.26 16.40
C HIS A 56 -2.31 5.39 17.14
N ARG A 57 -3.04 6.28 16.44
CA ARG A 57 -3.84 7.35 17.07
C ARG A 57 -5.23 6.83 17.47
N GLU A 58 -5.64 7.10 18.71
CA GLU A 58 -6.99 6.77 19.22
C GLU A 58 -8.10 7.68 18.66
N SER A 59 -7.77 8.85 18.11
CA SER A 59 -8.73 9.79 17.51
C SER A 59 -8.27 10.26 16.13
N VAL A 60 -9.13 10.04 15.13
CA VAL A 60 -8.95 10.50 13.75
C VAL A 60 -9.90 11.68 13.53
N ASN A 61 -9.59 12.84 14.12
CA ASN A 61 -10.39 14.06 13.94
C ASN A 61 -9.70 15.12 13.07
N ASP A 62 -8.48 14.87 12.60
CA ASP A 62 -7.75 15.85 11.80
C ASP A 62 -7.16 15.16 10.57
N HIS A 63 -7.89 15.25 9.45
CA HIS A 63 -7.36 14.93 8.14
C HIS A 63 -6.79 16.22 7.55
N PRO A 64 -5.45 16.32 7.37
CA PRO A 64 -4.89 17.44 6.63
C PRO A 64 -5.31 17.27 5.17
N VAL A 65 -6.19 18.16 4.72
CA VAL A 65 -6.46 18.40 3.29
C VAL A 65 -5.29 19.14 2.65
#